data_AF-A0A438C951-F1
#
_entry.id   AF-A0A438C951-F1
#
_cell.length_a   1.000
_cell.length_b   1.000
_cell.length_c   1.000
_cell.angle_alpha   90.00
_cell.angle_beta   90.00
_cell.angle_gamma   90.00
#
_symmetry.space_group_name_H-M   'P 1'
#
loop_
_entity.id
_entity.type
_entity.pdbx_description
1 polymer ?
#
loop_
_entity_poly.entity_id
_entity_poly.type
_entity_poly.pdbx_seq_one_letter_code
_entity_poly.pdbx_strand_id
1 'polypeptide(L)'
;MPQKEASVVWESLLGACRNHGNVELAERVAQKLLELSPQESSSFVQLSNMYASMGRWKDVMEVRQKMRAQGVRKDPGCSMIEVDGTVYEFLAGEGLVSGKDFT
;
A
#
# COMPACT_ATOMS: atom_id res chain seq x y z
N MET A 1 -1.69 11.61 17.63
CA MET A 1 -0.43 10.82 17.67
C MET A 1 0.43 11.33 16.53
N PRO A 2 1.54 12.05 16.77
CA PRO A 2 2.16 12.92 15.76
C PRO A 2 2.77 12.19 14.55
N GLN A 3 3.22 10.93 14.67
CA GLN A 3 3.82 10.18 13.55
C GLN A 3 2.79 9.71 12.51
N LYS A 4 1.59 9.30 12.94
CA LYS A 4 0.54 8.80 12.03
C LYS A 4 -0.10 9.95 11.23
N GLU A 5 -0.16 11.14 11.81
CA GLU A 5 -0.64 12.34 11.11
C GLU A 5 0.35 12.78 10.02
N ALA A 6 1.65 12.56 10.22
CA ALA A 6 2.67 12.85 9.22
C ALA A 6 2.57 11.94 7.99
N SER A 7 2.29 10.63 8.14
CA SER A 7 2.24 9.69 7.00
C SER A 7 1.14 10.05 6.00
N VAL A 8 -0.06 10.41 6.47
CA VAL A 8 -1.20 10.79 5.62
C VAL A 8 -0.87 11.97 4.70
N VAL A 9 -0.12 12.95 5.20
CA VAL A 9 0.31 14.12 4.40
C VAL A 9 1.28 13.68 3.31
N TRP A 10 2.25 12.82 3.64
CA TRP A 10 3.20 12.31 2.66
C TRP A 10 2.54 11.40 1.61
N GLU A 11 1.58 10.56 2.00
CA GLU A 11 0.79 9.74 1.07
C GLU A 11 -0.02 10.61 0.10
N SER A 12 -0.65 11.66 0.62
CA SER A 12 -1.41 12.64 -0.18
C SER A 12 -0.50 13.36 -1.19
N LEU A 13 0.68 13.78 -0.73
CA LEU A 13 1.69 14.42 -1.58
C LEU A 13 2.21 13.45 -2.65
N LEU A 14 2.45 12.18 -2.31
CA LEU A 14 2.87 11.16 -3.27
C LEU A 14 1.82 10.96 -4.37
N GLY A 15 0.54 10.89 -3.99
CA GLY A 15 -0.58 10.82 -4.93
C GLY A 15 -0.59 12.01 -5.89
N ALA A 16 -0.40 13.23 -5.39
CA ALA A 16 -0.29 14.43 -6.21
C ALA A 16 0.91 14.37 -7.16
N CYS A 17 2.10 13.99 -6.66
CA CYS A 17 3.30 13.89 -7.50
C CYS A 17 3.12 12.88 -8.63
N ARG A 18 2.45 11.75 -8.35
CA ARG A 18 2.11 10.73 -9.36
C ARG A 18 1.16 11.29 -10.42
N ASN A 19 0.10 11.97 -10.00
CA ASN A 19 -0.92 12.49 -10.91
C ASN A 19 -0.40 13.64 -11.80
N HIS A 20 0.57 14.41 -11.31
CA HIS A 20 1.19 15.52 -12.05
C HIS A 20 2.52 15.17 -12.72
N GLY A 21 2.97 13.91 -12.65
CA GLY A 21 4.19 13.45 -13.31
C GLY A 21 5.50 13.99 -12.72
N ASN A 22 5.49 14.51 -11.48
CA ASN A 22 6.71 14.97 -10.82
C ASN A 22 7.45 13.79 -10.18
N VAL A 23 8.20 13.08 -11.03
CA VAL A 23 8.91 11.84 -10.69
C VAL A 23 9.92 12.01 -9.55
N GLU A 24 10.75 13.05 -9.63
CA GLU A 24 11.83 13.27 -8.67
C GLU A 24 11.28 13.54 -7.26
N LEU A 25 10.22 14.36 -7.17
CA LEU A 25 9.58 14.62 -5.89
C LEU A 25 8.85 13.36 -5.37
N ALA A 26 8.19 12.60 -6.25
CA ALA A 26 7.55 11.35 -5.88
C ALA A 26 8.53 10.36 -5.24
N GLU A 27 9.74 10.23 -5.79
CA GLU A 27 10.77 9.33 -5.26
C GLU A 27 11.25 9.75 -3.87
N ARG A 28 11.50 11.05 -3.65
CA ARG A 28 11.87 11.58 -2.34
C ARG A 28 10.77 11.37 -1.28
N VAL A 29 9.52 11.61 -1.67
CA VAL A 29 8.36 11.43 -0.78
C VAL A 29 8.17 9.96 -0.41
N ALA A 30 8.26 9.06 -1.40
CA ALA A 30 8.11 7.64 -1.17
C ALA A 30 9.24 7.05 -0.30
N GLN A 31 10.48 7.54 -0.45
CA GLN A 31 11.57 7.21 0.48
C GLN A 31 11.27 7.70 1.90
N LYS A 32 10.71 8.90 2.06
CA LYS A 32 10.33 9.42 3.39
C LYS A 32 9.23 8.59 4.05
N LEU A 33 8.26 8.11 3.29
CA LEU A 33 7.22 7.19 3.79
C LEU A 33 7.81 5.87 4.30
N LEU A 34 8.81 5.32 3.61
CA LEU A 34 9.52 4.13 4.08
C LEU A 34 10.33 4.37 5.36
N GLU A 35 10.92 5.56 5.53
CA GLU A 35 11.61 5.92 6.77
C GLU A 35 10.65 6.08 7.95
N LEU A 36 9.48 6.66 7.72
CA LEU A 36 8.48 6.92 8.76
C LEU A 36 7.72 5.65 9.19
N SER A 37 7.42 4.78 8.24
CA SER A 37 6.64 3.55 8.43
C SER A 37 7.33 2.34 7.77
N PRO A 38 8.50 1.90 8.29
CA PRO A 38 9.32 0.86 7.65
C PRO A 38 8.70 -0.54 7.65
N GLN A 39 7.64 -0.77 8.42
CA GLN A 39 6.94 -2.05 8.50
C GLN A 39 5.59 -2.04 7.77
N GLU A 40 5.19 -0.90 7.22
CA GLU A 40 3.88 -0.74 6.63
C GLU A 40 3.91 -1.14 5.15
N SER A 41 3.08 -2.12 4.79
CA SER A 41 3.07 -2.68 3.44
C SER A 41 2.64 -1.66 2.37
N SER A 42 1.78 -0.70 2.75
CA SER A 42 1.26 0.38 1.91
C SER A 42 2.40 1.22 1.30
N SER A 43 3.37 1.66 2.11
CA SER A 43 4.51 2.48 1.68
C SER A 43 5.35 1.79 0.62
N PHE A 44 5.64 0.49 0.80
CA PHE A 44 6.37 -0.30 -0.21
C PHE A 44 5.56 -0.47 -1.49
N VAL A 45 4.26 -0.75 -1.38
CA VAL A 45 3.38 -0.92 -2.54
C VAL A 45 3.27 0.39 -3.33
N GLN A 46 3.14 1.53 -2.65
CA GLN A 46 3.09 2.84 -3.29
C GLN A 46 4.40 3.16 -4.03
N LEU A 47 5.56 2.94 -3.40
CA LEU A 47 6.86 3.13 -4.05
C LEU A 47 7.03 2.20 -5.26
N SER A 48 6.65 0.92 -5.12
CA SER A 48 6.68 -0.06 -6.22
C SER A 48 5.79 0.39 -7.38
N ASN A 49 4.58 0.87 -7.12
CA ASN A 49 3.65 1.31 -8.16
C ASN A 49 4.15 2.57 -8.86
N MET A 50 4.78 3.48 -8.12
CA MET A 50 5.44 4.66 -8.68
C MET A 50 6.52 4.25 -9.68
N TYR A 51 7.46 3.38 -9.31
CA TYR A 51 8.48 2.89 -10.24
C TYR A 51 7.88 2.16 -11.45
N ALA A 52 6.82 1.37 -11.24
CA ALA A 52 6.12 0.69 -12.33
C ALA A 52 5.54 1.69 -13.34
N SER A 53 4.91 2.78 -12.88
CA SER A 53 4.37 3.83 -13.76
C SER A 53 5.43 4.55 -14.61
N MET A 54 6.70 4.49 -14.20
CA MET A 54 7.84 5.06 -14.90
C MET A 54 8.59 4.03 -15.75
N GLY A 55 8.12 2.78 -15.83
CA GLY A 55 8.80 1.68 -16.52
C GLY A 55 10.09 1.20 -15.83
N ARG A 56 10.32 1.62 -14.58
CA ARG A 56 11.50 1.31 -13.76
C ARG A 56 11.39 -0.07 -13.11
N TRP A 57 11.29 -1.12 -13.93
CA TRP A 57 11.03 -2.49 -13.47
C TRP A 57 12.13 -3.08 -12.58
N LYS A 58 13.38 -2.64 -12.74
CA LYS A 58 14.48 -3.04 -11.86
C LYS A 58 14.22 -2.55 -10.43
N ASP A 59 13.86 -1.29 -10.26
CA ASP A 59 13.54 -0.71 -8.96
C ASP A 59 12.30 -1.38 -8.33
N VAL A 60 11.28 -1.70 -9.14
CA VAL A 60 10.12 -2.50 -8.68
C VAL A 60 10.56 -3.83 -8.06
N MET A 61 11.48 -4.54 -8.71
CA MET A 61 12.00 -5.81 -8.22
C MET A 61 12.80 -5.65 -6.93
N GLU A 62 13.61 -4.60 -6.82
CA GLU A 62 14.37 -4.28 -5.61
C GLU A 62 13.44 -3.98 -4.42
N VAL A 63 12.38 -3.20 -4.64
CA VAL A 63 11.36 -2.93 -3.60
C VAL A 63 10.69 -4.22 -3.14
N ARG A 64 10.27 -5.08 -4.07
CA ARG A 64 9.66 -6.39 -3.74
C ARG A 64 10.63 -7.34 -3.04
N GLN A 65 11.93 -7.25 -3.34
CA GLN A 65 12.95 -8.02 -2.65
C GLN A 65 13.13 -7.53 -1.21
N LYS A 66 13.16 -6.21 -0.99
CA LYS A 66 13.19 -5.61 0.36
C LYS A 66 11.98 -6.02 1.19
N MET A 67 10.77 -5.96 0.63
CA MET A 67 9.56 -6.43 1.30
C MET A 67 9.70 -7.87 1.78
N ARG A 68 10.14 -8.78 0.90
CA ARG A 68 10.37 -10.19 1.25
C ARG A 68 11.43 -10.38 2.33
N ALA A 69 12.54 -9.66 2.23
CA ALA A 69 13.62 -9.72 3.22
C ALA A 69 13.19 -9.24 4.61
N GLN A 70 12.25 -8.29 4.66
CA GLN A 70 11.71 -7.75 5.92
C GLN A 70 10.44 -8.49 6.40
N GLY A 71 9.97 -9.51 5.66
CA GLY A 71 8.73 -10.22 5.98
C GLY A 71 7.46 -9.38 5.73
N VAL A 72 7.57 -8.21 5.11
CA VAL A 72 6.44 -7.35 4.78
C VAL A 72 5.66 -7.95 3.62
N ARG A 73 4.36 -8.16 3.84
CA ARG A 73 3.42 -8.64 2.83
C ARG A 73 2.34 -7.59 2.62
N LYS A 74 1.95 -7.39 1.36
CA LYS A 74 0.78 -6.57 1.04
C LYS A 74 -0.47 -7.25 1.60
N ASP A 75 -1.31 -6.48 2.28
CA ASP A 75 -2.63 -6.95 2.66
C ASP A 75 -3.50 -7.10 1.40
N PRO A 76 -4.22 -8.23 1.27
CA PRO A 76 -5.19 -8.41 0.19
C PRO A 76 -6.22 -7.27 0.26
N GLY A 77 -6.65 -6.80 -0.91
CA GLY A 77 -7.79 -5.88 -0.93
C GLY A 77 -9.04 -6.62 -0.46
N CYS A 78 -9.88 -6.00 0.35
CA CYS A 78 -11.16 -6.55 0.75
C CYS A 78 -12.31 -5.67 0.25
N SER A 79 -13.44 -6.29 -0.08
CA SER A 79 -14.73 -5.62 -0.21
C SER A 79 -15.73 -6.33 0.68
N MET A 80 -16.73 -5.60 1.18
CA MET A 80 -17.76 -6.17 2.04
C MET A 80 -19.15 -5.73 1.57
N ILE A 81 -20.13 -6.63 1.70
CA ILE A 81 -21.56 -6.31 1.52
C ILE A 81 -22.32 -6.74 2.77
N GLU A 82 -23.40 -6.04 3.07
CA GLU A 82 -24.33 -6.42 4.13
C GLU A 82 -25.66 -6.84 3.52
N VAL A 83 -26.14 -8.02 3.91
CA VAL A 83 -27.44 -8.57 3.49
C VAL A 83 -28.13 -9.11 4.72
N ASP A 84 -29.33 -8.60 5.02
CA ASP A 84 -30.14 -9.02 6.16
C ASP A 84 -29.38 -9.04 7.50
N GLY A 85 -28.54 -8.01 7.73
CA GLY A 85 -27.72 -7.88 8.95
C GLY A 85 -26.49 -8.79 8.99
N THR A 86 -26.22 -9.56 7.93
CA THR A 86 -25.02 -10.40 7.80
C THR A 86 -24.00 -9.71 6.90
N VAL A 87 -22.77 -9.56 7.38
CA VAL A 87 -21.65 -9.00 6.61
C VAL A 87 -20.90 -10.13 5.90
N TYR A 88 -20.74 -9.99 4.58
CA TYR A 88 -19.95 -10.89 3.75
C TYR A 88 -18.70 -10.17 3.29
N GLU A 89 -17.54 -10.71 3.63
CA GLU A 89 -16.23 -10.20 3.21
C GLU A 89 -15.70 -11.00 2.01
N PHE A 90 -15.17 -10.29 1.03
CA PHE A 90 -14.57 -10.83 -0.18
C PHE A 90 -13.12 -10.36 -0.24
N LEU A 91 -12.18 -11.30 -0.13
CA LEU A 91 -10.75 -11.04 -0.18
C LEU A 91 -10.21 -11.21 -1.60
N ALA A 92 -9.49 -10.22 -2.11
CA ALA A 92 -8.90 -10.26 -3.44
C ALA A 92 -7.84 -11.38 -3.52
N GLY A 93 -8.05 -12.34 -4.41
CA GLY A 93 -7.15 -13.49 -4.59
C GLY A 93 -7.54 -14.72 -3.76
N GLU A 94 -8.57 -14.64 -2.92
CA GLU A 94 -9.19 -15.79 -2.26
C GLU A 94 -10.64 -15.95 -2.74
N GLY A 95 -11.19 -17.16 -2.62
CA GLY A 95 -12.61 -17.41 -2.86
C GLY A 95 -13.49 -16.81 -1.74
N LEU A 96 -14.81 -16.87 -1.89
CA LEU A 96 -15.77 -16.49 -0.85
C LEU A 96 -15.41 -17.13 0.50
N VAL A 97 -15.03 -16.32 1.48
CA VAL A 97 -14.84 -16.76 2.87
C VAL A 97 -16.15 -16.48 3.60
N SER A 98 -17.05 -17.46 3.64
CA SER A 98 -18.27 -17.34 4.43
C SER A 98 -17.94 -17.46 5.92
N GLY A 99 -18.30 -16.44 6.70
CA GLY A 99 -18.48 -16.54 8.14
C GLY A 99 -17.20 -16.75 8.96
N LYS A 100 -16.63 -15.65 9.45
CA LYS A 100 -16.13 -15.69 10.83
C LYS A 100 -17.15 -14.97 11.68
N ASP A 101 -17.79 -15.73 12.57
CA ASP A 101 -18.55 -15.19 13.69
C ASP A 101 -17.60 -14.28 14.47
N PHE A 102 -17.85 -12.97 14.40
CA PHE A 102 -17.26 -12.01 15.32
C PHE A 102 -18.01 -12.13 16.65
N THR A 103 -17.62 -13.12 17.45
CA THR A 103 -17.80 -13.12 18.91
C THR A 103 -16.45 -13.07 19.59
#